data_AF-A0A2E9IU93-F1
#
_entry.id   AF-A0A2E9IU93-F1
#
_cell.length_a   1.000
_cell.length_b   1.000
_cell.length_c   1.000
_cell.angle_alpha   90.00
_cell.angle_beta   90.00
_cell.angle_gamma   90.00
#
_symmetry.space_group_name_H-M   'P 1'
#
loop_
_entity.id
_entity.type
_entity.pdbx_description
1 polymer ?
#
loop_
_entity_poly.entity_id
_entity_poly.type
_entity_poly.pdbx_seq_one_letter_code
_entity_poly.pdbx_strand_id
1 'polypeptide(L)'
;MKTTFVKMKFLNTTQVKLNRSLCSIALLFAGVSTITATPETDLLLGHFEIQIDYEESSSGDPDAGWNLSISYDESNDFNTADGIVRLDPASTTIVATPDTENVLPSAFHGLGEAGDTLWRLPQSNEPGQIFLGLRTVVEAGMFQQSSNGNYFPSNTGNIIVELVDVSGPAVDAGGKFAMWESKSAGGVEMHFNSADGLDGNDRLEPVPIGGHTHYNYGLTEPGNYEVSFRASGRINAWQTNGNSITSSSTTFHFAVPFSSVARGAAELRLALDEAPSPAAIHPTGETVEYAPGQVSLVTQAQEIGGIQYPYAFELQPDSTSSAPAPHRVGIAGLEPVAFPAGTTLAATPLEILAVSGPGSAQWLSEAGAHYLTFSESGIYRVQVRAVGQDGTSSVYGPEFELVFLAGLEADYDFAAYADSFERSHGLPSGSLLADGSDYDGDGVADLLEYQLFWEGLDPAIADADKLPQPDPSDPEGLLVFHRDTYKDRINRYESNIVLEYSTDLNDWRGWSDRDHSYPLDQYETGAERGNAYARIQRRVFRLPDGDATPDKAFFRWYISED
;
A
#
# COMPACT_ATOMS: atom_id res chain seq x y z
N MET A 1 -13.20 20.31 7.99
CA MET A 1 -12.52 21.63 8.03
C MET A 1 -12.01 22.06 6.64
N LYS A 2 -12.15 23.33 6.21
CA LYS A 2 -11.92 23.76 4.80
C LYS A 2 -10.63 24.56 4.61
N THR A 3 -9.58 23.93 4.09
CA THR A 3 -8.40 24.62 3.58
C THR A 3 -8.51 24.78 2.07
N THR A 4 -8.39 25.99 1.52
CA THR A 4 -8.57 26.26 0.07
C THR A 4 -7.28 26.80 -0.51
N PHE A 5 -6.61 26.01 -1.37
CA PHE A 5 -5.48 26.49 -2.17
C PHE A 5 -5.89 26.68 -3.64
N VAL A 6 -5.25 27.64 -4.31
CA VAL A 6 -5.62 28.11 -5.67
C VAL A 6 -4.38 28.18 -6.57
N LYS A 7 -4.29 27.31 -7.60
CA LYS A 7 -3.80 27.59 -8.99
C LYS A 7 -3.56 26.28 -9.77
N MET A 8 -4.31 25.94 -10.83
CA MET A 8 -4.36 26.42 -12.23
C MET A 8 -3.51 25.62 -13.27
N LYS A 9 -4.24 24.82 -14.06
CA LYS A 9 -4.28 24.69 -15.53
C LYS A 9 -3.00 24.24 -16.27
N PHE A 10 -2.95 22.96 -16.65
CA PHE A 10 -2.08 22.48 -17.71
C PHE A 10 -2.60 22.89 -19.09
N LEU A 11 -1.82 23.73 -19.77
CA LEU A 11 -1.97 23.96 -21.19
C LEU A 11 -1.50 22.70 -21.89
N ASN A 12 -2.46 21.96 -22.42
CA ASN A 12 -2.25 20.95 -23.44
C ASN A 12 -1.51 21.62 -24.62
N THR A 13 -0.17 21.57 -24.67
CA THR A 13 0.56 22.02 -25.85
C THR A 13 0.40 20.96 -26.92
N THR A 14 -0.70 21.09 -27.66
CA THR A 14 -0.77 20.60 -29.03
C THR A 14 0.41 21.22 -29.76
N GLN A 15 1.38 20.40 -30.14
CA GLN A 15 2.28 20.79 -31.22
C GLN A 15 1.43 21.25 -32.39
N VAL A 16 1.71 22.44 -32.93
CA VAL A 16 1.85 22.74 -34.37
C VAL A 16 2.02 24.26 -34.54
N LYS A 17 3.24 24.68 -34.88
CA LYS A 17 3.55 25.54 -36.04
C LYS A 17 5.07 25.71 -36.14
N LEU A 18 5.72 24.70 -36.71
CA LEU A 18 7.03 24.88 -37.32
C LEU A 18 6.88 25.79 -38.53
N ASN A 19 7.61 26.91 -38.55
CA ASN A 19 7.85 27.68 -39.75
C ASN A 19 9.37 27.85 -39.97
N ARG A 20 9.88 27.03 -40.89
CA ARG A 20 11.05 27.22 -41.78
C ARG A 20 12.42 27.47 -41.14
N SER A 21 13.28 26.43 -41.14
CA SER A 21 14.35 26.31 -42.15
C SER A 21 15.07 24.95 -42.09
N LEU A 22 15.45 24.49 -43.26
CA LEU A 22 16.04 23.20 -43.61
C LEU A 22 17.25 22.77 -42.75
N CYS A 23 17.24 21.50 -42.33
CA CYS A 23 18.34 20.59 -42.64
C CYS A 23 17.86 19.13 -42.53
N SER A 24 17.92 18.41 -43.65
CA SER A 24 17.46 17.03 -43.78
C SER A 24 18.47 16.05 -43.16
N ILE A 25 18.07 15.33 -42.12
CA ILE A 25 18.65 14.04 -41.74
C ILE A 25 17.49 13.06 -41.68
N ALA A 26 17.50 12.08 -42.60
CA ALA A 26 16.56 10.97 -42.59
C ALA A 26 16.97 10.00 -41.45
N LEU A 27 16.23 10.00 -40.35
CA LEU A 27 16.23 8.89 -39.40
C LEU A 27 15.03 7.99 -39.72
N LEU A 28 15.30 6.72 -40.03
CA LEU A 28 14.30 5.66 -40.04
C LEU A 28 13.71 5.54 -38.62
N PHE A 29 12.42 5.85 -38.46
CA PHE A 29 11.67 5.42 -37.28
C PHE A 29 11.29 3.94 -37.47
N ALA A 30 11.98 3.05 -36.76
CA ALA A 30 11.38 1.77 -36.39
C ALA A 30 10.30 2.09 -35.36
N GLY A 31 9.05 1.76 -35.67
CA GLY A 31 7.93 1.90 -34.74
C GLY A 31 8.16 0.99 -33.55
N VAL A 32 8.63 1.55 -32.45
CA VAL A 32 8.48 0.95 -31.13
C VAL A 32 7.07 1.36 -30.69
N SER A 33 6.13 0.43 -30.75
CA SER A 33 4.90 0.56 -29.97
C SER A 33 5.34 0.58 -28.51
N THR A 34 5.33 1.75 -27.88
CA THR A 34 5.39 1.85 -26.43
C THR A 34 4.10 1.22 -25.92
N ILE A 35 4.17 -0.03 -25.48
CA ILE A 35 3.16 -0.57 -24.57
C ILE A 35 3.27 0.33 -23.35
N THR A 36 2.35 1.28 -23.21
CA THR A 36 2.13 1.95 -21.93
C THR A 36 1.69 0.84 -20.99
N ALA A 37 2.54 0.46 -20.03
CA ALA A 37 2.15 -0.47 -18.99
C ALA A 37 0.88 0.08 -18.34
N THR A 38 -0.15 -0.76 -18.19
CA THR A 38 -1.32 -0.40 -17.38
C THR A 38 -0.82 0.04 -16.01
N PRO A 39 -1.23 1.21 -15.49
CA PRO A 39 -0.80 1.66 -14.18
C PRO A 39 -1.19 0.64 -13.10
N GLU A 40 -0.26 0.34 -12.19
CA GLU A 40 -0.54 -0.52 -11.04
C GLU A 40 -1.70 0.07 -10.23
N THR A 41 -2.66 -0.76 -9.84
CA THR A 41 -3.88 -0.37 -9.14
C THR A 41 -3.97 -1.11 -7.82
N ASP A 42 -4.02 -0.37 -6.71
CA ASP A 42 -4.13 -0.97 -5.39
C ASP A 42 -5.56 -0.84 -4.88
N LEU A 43 -6.15 -1.97 -4.51
CA LEU A 43 -7.46 -2.05 -3.90
C LEU A 43 -7.23 -2.16 -2.39
N LEU A 44 -7.71 -1.19 -1.62
CA LEU A 44 -7.55 -1.14 -0.15
C LEU A 44 -8.86 -1.41 0.59
N LEU A 45 -9.99 -1.11 -0.05
CA LEU A 45 -11.34 -1.32 0.46
C LEU A 45 -12.34 -1.32 -0.71
N GLY A 46 -13.58 -1.75 -0.44
CA GLY A 46 -14.67 -1.70 -1.40
C GLY A 46 -15.13 -3.09 -1.84
N HIS A 47 -16.17 -3.12 -2.67
CA HIS A 47 -16.82 -4.37 -3.11
C HIS A 47 -16.25 -4.79 -4.47
N PHE A 48 -15.46 -5.86 -4.47
CA PHE A 48 -14.79 -6.38 -5.65
C PHE A 48 -15.02 -7.88 -5.79
N GLU A 49 -14.83 -8.39 -7.00
CA GLU A 49 -15.00 -9.80 -7.30
C GLU A 49 -13.80 -10.33 -8.07
N ILE A 50 -13.40 -11.57 -7.78
CA ILE A 50 -12.75 -12.42 -8.79
C ILE A 50 -13.82 -12.75 -9.83
N GLN A 51 -13.77 -12.06 -10.96
CA GLN A 51 -14.69 -12.19 -12.07
C GLN A 51 -14.25 -13.33 -12.98
N ILE A 52 -15.17 -14.23 -13.27
CA ILE A 52 -14.95 -15.36 -14.16
C ILE A 52 -15.97 -15.29 -15.29
N ASP A 53 -15.47 -14.97 -16.47
CA ASP A 53 -16.24 -14.99 -17.70
C ASP A 53 -15.85 -16.18 -18.57
N TYR A 54 -16.81 -16.61 -19.38
CA TYR A 54 -16.57 -17.57 -20.45
C TYR A 54 -17.43 -17.22 -21.65
N GLU A 55 -16.77 -16.98 -22.77
CA GLU A 55 -17.40 -16.87 -24.08
C GLU A 55 -16.85 -17.97 -24.98
N GLU A 56 -17.72 -18.70 -25.66
CA GLU A 56 -17.28 -19.81 -26.51
C GLU A 56 -16.38 -19.29 -27.64
N SER A 57 -15.13 -19.74 -27.65
CA SER A 57 -14.15 -19.28 -28.61
C SER A 57 -14.46 -19.76 -30.04
N SER A 58 -14.47 -18.81 -30.98
CA SER A 58 -14.55 -19.10 -32.42
C SER A 58 -13.27 -19.72 -33.00
N SER A 59 -12.16 -19.77 -32.24
CA SER A 59 -10.88 -20.31 -32.70
C SER A 59 -10.82 -21.84 -32.71
N GLY A 60 -11.83 -22.51 -32.12
CA GLY A 60 -11.86 -23.96 -31.92
C GLY A 60 -11.01 -24.46 -30.75
N ASP A 61 -10.30 -23.55 -30.06
CA ASP A 61 -9.67 -23.80 -28.77
C ASP A 61 -10.63 -23.36 -27.66
N PRO A 62 -11.27 -24.28 -26.92
CA PRO A 62 -12.22 -23.92 -25.88
C PRO A 62 -11.58 -23.20 -24.70
N ASP A 63 -10.26 -23.36 -24.48
CA ASP A 63 -9.53 -22.71 -23.37
C ASP A 63 -9.36 -21.21 -23.60
N ALA A 64 -9.32 -20.77 -24.86
CA ALA A 64 -9.27 -19.36 -25.23
C ALA A 64 -10.55 -18.58 -24.89
N GLY A 65 -11.62 -19.26 -24.45
CA GLY A 65 -12.88 -18.63 -24.07
C GLY A 65 -12.92 -18.05 -22.66
N TRP A 66 -11.96 -18.40 -21.80
CA TRP A 66 -11.91 -17.93 -20.41
C TRP A 66 -11.33 -16.53 -20.30
N ASN A 67 -11.95 -15.71 -19.44
CA ASN A 67 -11.36 -14.48 -18.94
C ASN A 67 -11.55 -14.40 -17.42
N LEU A 68 -10.44 -14.36 -16.68
CA LEU A 68 -10.44 -14.18 -15.23
C LEU A 68 -9.85 -12.79 -14.95
N SER A 69 -10.58 -11.99 -14.18
CA SER A 69 -10.20 -10.61 -13.88
C SER A 69 -10.63 -10.23 -12.46
N ILE A 70 -10.22 -9.06 -12.00
CA ILE A 70 -10.85 -8.43 -10.84
C ILE A 70 -11.96 -7.53 -11.38
N SER A 71 -13.09 -7.42 -10.70
CA SER A 71 -14.17 -6.52 -11.14
C SER A 71 -14.84 -5.77 -10.02
N TYR A 72 -15.49 -4.68 -10.39
CA TYR A 72 -16.50 -3.99 -9.59
C TYR A 72 -17.71 -3.67 -10.48
N ASP A 73 -18.78 -3.20 -9.86
CA ASP A 73 -20.04 -2.85 -10.54
C ASP A 73 -20.36 -1.37 -10.34
N GLU A 74 -20.37 -0.58 -11.41
CA GLU A 74 -20.64 0.87 -11.36
C GLU A 74 -22.01 1.21 -10.77
N SER A 75 -22.97 0.29 -10.89
CA SER A 75 -24.32 0.45 -10.37
C SER A 75 -24.51 -0.16 -8.99
N ASN A 76 -23.50 -0.89 -8.50
CA ASN A 76 -23.55 -1.74 -7.31
C ASN A 76 -24.70 -2.77 -7.36
N ASP A 77 -25.12 -3.19 -8.58
CA ASP A 77 -26.13 -4.24 -8.82
C ASP A 77 -25.50 -5.49 -9.43
N PHE A 78 -25.05 -6.38 -8.54
CA PHE A 78 -24.37 -7.62 -8.91
C PHE A 78 -25.28 -8.70 -9.51
N ASN A 79 -26.58 -8.43 -9.68
CA ASN A 79 -27.54 -9.38 -10.25
C ASN A 79 -27.60 -9.36 -11.78
N THR A 80 -26.98 -8.37 -12.44
CA THR A 80 -27.03 -8.21 -13.91
C THR A 80 -25.63 -8.07 -14.50
N ALA A 81 -25.45 -8.37 -15.79
CA ALA A 81 -24.15 -8.21 -16.45
C ALA A 81 -23.84 -6.74 -16.84
N ASP A 82 -24.76 -5.81 -16.58
CA ASP A 82 -24.61 -4.41 -16.95
C ASP A 82 -23.70 -3.69 -15.92
N GLY A 83 -22.88 -2.73 -16.38
CA GLY A 83 -22.06 -1.90 -15.47
C GLY A 83 -20.83 -2.58 -14.85
N ILE A 84 -20.47 -3.80 -15.31
CA ILE A 84 -19.28 -4.50 -14.81
C ILE A 84 -18.02 -3.90 -15.43
N VAL A 85 -17.15 -3.37 -14.58
CA VAL A 85 -15.79 -2.95 -14.95
C VAL A 85 -14.81 -4.06 -14.58
N ARG A 86 -13.94 -4.43 -15.52
CA ARG A 86 -12.93 -5.48 -15.35
C ARG A 86 -11.54 -4.87 -15.32
N LEU A 87 -10.80 -5.16 -14.28
CA LEU A 87 -9.42 -4.76 -14.04
C LEU A 87 -8.49 -5.93 -14.38
N ASP A 88 -7.37 -5.61 -15.02
CA ASP A 88 -6.34 -6.60 -15.33
C ASP A 88 -5.65 -7.05 -14.04
N PRO A 89 -5.75 -8.34 -13.67
CA PRO A 89 -5.17 -8.85 -12.44
C PRO A 89 -3.65 -8.68 -12.40
N ALA A 90 -2.94 -8.68 -13.54
CA ALA A 90 -1.49 -8.49 -13.58
C ALA A 90 -1.03 -7.08 -13.18
N SER A 91 -1.94 -6.11 -13.15
CA SER A 91 -1.69 -4.72 -12.76
C SER A 91 -2.52 -4.30 -11.55
N THR A 92 -3.16 -5.24 -10.84
CA THR A 92 -4.04 -4.94 -9.73
C THR A 92 -3.64 -5.73 -8.49
N THR A 93 -3.41 -5.03 -7.38
CA THR A 93 -3.06 -5.63 -6.08
C THR A 93 -4.20 -5.48 -5.10
N ILE A 94 -4.60 -6.59 -4.46
CA ILE A 94 -5.58 -6.62 -3.37
C ILE A 94 -4.81 -6.47 -2.04
N VAL A 95 -4.96 -5.34 -1.36
CA VAL A 95 -4.19 -5.02 -0.15
C VAL A 95 -5.01 -5.33 1.09
N ALA A 96 -4.53 -6.26 1.90
CA ALA A 96 -5.07 -6.55 3.22
C ALA A 96 -4.60 -5.46 4.21
N THR A 97 -5.35 -4.35 4.26
CA THR A 97 -5.05 -3.18 5.10
C THR A 97 -5.00 -3.54 6.60
N PRO A 98 -4.43 -2.69 7.46
CA PRO A 98 -4.35 -2.97 8.91
C PRO A 98 -5.70 -3.29 9.58
N ASP A 99 -6.82 -2.76 9.07
CA ASP A 99 -8.15 -3.08 9.60
C ASP A 99 -8.56 -4.55 9.37
N THR A 100 -7.86 -5.28 8.50
CA THR A 100 -8.05 -6.72 8.28
C THR A 100 -7.24 -7.59 9.25
N GLU A 101 -6.36 -6.97 10.05
CA GLU A 101 -5.51 -7.67 11.02
C GLU A 101 -6.35 -8.23 12.18
N ASN A 102 -6.17 -9.52 12.46
CA ASN A 102 -6.85 -10.21 13.55
C ASN A 102 -5.86 -11.05 14.35
N VAL A 103 -6.04 -11.09 15.67
CA VAL A 103 -5.29 -12.01 16.54
C VAL A 103 -6.10 -13.29 16.70
N LEU A 104 -5.49 -14.43 16.35
CA LEU A 104 -6.14 -15.72 16.46
C LEU A 104 -6.43 -16.07 17.93
N PRO A 105 -7.69 -16.37 18.30
CA PRO A 105 -8.03 -16.76 19.67
C PRO A 105 -7.64 -18.22 19.99
N SER A 106 -7.39 -19.01 18.94
CA SER A 106 -7.01 -20.43 19.00
C SER A 106 -6.34 -20.82 17.68
N ALA A 107 -5.64 -21.95 17.67
CA ALA A 107 -5.10 -22.51 16.44
C ALA A 107 -6.17 -22.63 15.34
N PHE A 108 -5.81 -22.25 14.11
CA PHE A 108 -6.77 -22.15 13.01
C PHE A 108 -6.23 -22.81 11.73
N HIS A 109 -6.61 -24.07 11.48
CA HIS A 109 -6.36 -24.79 10.22
C HIS A 109 -4.90 -24.76 9.69
N GLY A 110 -3.93 -24.66 10.60
CA GLY A 110 -2.50 -24.56 10.24
C GLY A 110 -2.04 -23.17 9.80
N LEU A 111 -2.92 -22.17 9.81
CA LEU A 111 -2.63 -20.77 9.49
C LEU A 111 -2.00 -20.01 10.66
N GLY A 112 -2.01 -20.58 11.86
CA GLY A 112 -1.41 -20.01 13.05
C GLY A 112 -1.97 -20.63 14.33
N GLU A 113 -1.31 -20.32 15.44
CA GLU A 113 -1.67 -20.69 16.81
C GLU A 113 -2.41 -19.54 17.52
N ALA A 114 -2.84 -19.78 18.76
CA ALA A 114 -3.45 -18.73 19.57
C ALA A 114 -2.44 -17.60 19.85
N GLY A 115 -2.80 -16.36 19.51
CA GLY A 115 -1.94 -15.19 19.65
C GLY A 115 -1.20 -14.79 18.37
N ASP A 116 -1.18 -15.64 17.34
CA ASP A 116 -0.62 -15.29 16.04
C ASP A 116 -1.54 -14.33 15.29
N THR A 117 -0.97 -13.52 14.41
CA THR A 117 -1.70 -12.58 13.56
C THR A 117 -2.18 -13.25 12.27
N LEU A 118 -3.40 -12.96 11.86
CA LEU A 118 -4.00 -13.34 10.59
C LEU A 118 -4.63 -12.09 9.96
N TRP A 119 -4.25 -11.77 8.72
CA TRP A 119 -4.93 -10.75 7.94
C TRP A 119 -6.09 -11.40 7.18
N ARG A 120 -7.32 -11.05 7.54
CA ARG A 120 -8.53 -11.66 7.01
C ARG A 120 -9.33 -10.62 6.21
N LEU A 121 -9.43 -10.82 4.90
CA LEU A 121 -10.47 -10.17 4.10
C LEU A 121 -11.81 -10.87 4.41
N PRO A 122 -12.84 -10.14 4.86
CA PRO A 122 -14.03 -10.74 5.46
C PRO A 122 -15.06 -11.21 4.41
N GLN A 123 -15.71 -12.33 4.72
CA GLN A 123 -16.88 -12.84 3.96
C GLN A 123 -18.11 -11.92 4.06
N SER A 124 -18.19 -11.06 5.05
CA SER A 124 -19.24 -10.06 5.20
C SER A 124 -18.66 -8.69 4.92
N ASN A 125 -19.49 -7.80 4.37
CA ASN A 125 -19.07 -6.41 4.16
C ASN A 125 -18.79 -5.72 5.50
N GLU A 126 -17.51 -5.57 5.83
CA GLU A 126 -17.03 -4.82 6.97
C GLU A 126 -16.48 -3.47 6.46
N PRO A 127 -16.96 -2.34 7.00
CA PRO A 127 -16.50 -1.02 6.57
C PRO A 127 -14.99 -0.86 6.72
N GLY A 128 -14.36 -0.21 5.73
CA GLY A 128 -12.90 0.01 5.71
C GLY A 128 -12.06 -1.18 5.26
N GLN A 129 -12.70 -2.29 4.90
CA GLN A 129 -12.01 -3.47 4.42
C GLN A 129 -12.47 -3.81 2.99
N ILE A 130 -11.66 -4.59 2.29
CA ILE A 130 -12.04 -5.15 1.00
C ILE A 130 -13.11 -6.21 1.24
N PHE A 131 -14.22 -6.07 0.54
CA PHE A 131 -15.27 -7.06 0.45
C PHE A 131 -15.12 -7.81 -0.87
N LEU A 132 -14.34 -8.90 -0.84
CA LEU A 132 -13.95 -9.68 -2.01
C LEU A 132 -14.85 -10.91 -2.20
N GLY A 133 -15.49 -11.00 -3.36
CA GLY A 133 -16.29 -12.14 -3.76
C GLY A 133 -15.74 -12.89 -4.97
N LEU A 134 -16.52 -13.86 -5.41
CA LEU A 134 -16.37 -14.55 -6.67
C LEU A 134 -17.67 -14.39 -7.46
N ARG A 135 -17.55 -13.92 -8.71
CA ARG A 135 -18.66 -13.68 -9.62
C ARG A 135 -18.48 -14.43 -10.93
N THR A 136 -19.55 -15.05 -11.42
CA THR A 136 -19.56 -15.70 -12.73
C THR A 136 -20.54 -15.02 -13.67
N VAL A 137 -20.08 -14.66 -14.86
CA VAL A 137 -20.93 -14.16 -15.96
C VAL A 137 -20.70 -15.05 -17.16
N VAL A 138 -21.53 -16.08 -17.26
CA VAL A 138 -21.47 -17.10 -18.31
C VAL A 138 -22.90 -17.39 -18.75
N GLU A 139 -23.11 -17.69 -20.03
CA GLU A 139 -24.42 -18.11 -20.51
C GLU A 139 -24.87 -19.41 -19.81
N ALA A 140 -26.08 -19.40 -19.26
CA ALA A 140 -26.67 -20.59 -18.63
C ALA A 140 -26.76 -21.74 -19.65
N GLY A 141 -26.32 -22.94 -19.23
CA GLY A 141 -26.29 -24.09 -20.13
C GLY A 141 -25.09 -24.11 -21.08
N MET A 142 -24.08 -23.26 -20.87
CA MET A 142 -22.77 -23.42 -21.49
C MET A 142 -22.06 -24.68 -20.97
N PHE A 143 -22.01 -24.86 -19.65
CA PHE A 143 -21.32 -25.98 -19.00
C PHE A 143 -22.28 -27.07 -18.50
N GLN A 144 -21.78 -28.31 -18.45
CA GLN A 144 -22.39 -29.43 -17.76
C GLN A 144 -22.41 -29.14 -16.24
N GLN A 145 -23.35 -29.76 -15.52
CA GLN A 145 -23.28 -29.80 -14.06
C GLN A 145 -22.12 -30.72 -13.67
N SER A 146 -21.19 -30.21 -12.86
CA SER A 146 -20.16 -30.96 -12.18
C SER A 146 -20.51 -31.18 -10.70
N SER A 147 -20.33 -32.41 -10.22
CA SER A 147 -20.44 -32.76 -8.80
C SER A 147 -19.55 -33.95 -8.49
N ASN A 148 -18.64 -33.77 -7.53
CA ASN A 148 -17.66 -34.78 -7.13
C ASN A 148 -16.88 -35.33 -8.35
N GLY A 149 -16.49 -34.42 -9.27
CA GLY A 149 -15.77 -34.75 -10.50
C GLY A 149 -16.57 -35.49 -11.58
N ASN A 150 -17.89 -35.67 -11.40
CA ASN A 150 -18.76 -36.24 -12.42
C ASN A 150 -19.52 -35.14 -13.16
N TYR A 151 -19.64 -35.28 -14.48
CA TYR A 151 -20.33 -34.31 -15.33
C TYR A 151 -21.65 -34.85 -15.88
N PHE A 152 -22.68 -34.01 -15.86
CA PHE A 152 -24.01 -34.30 -16.38
C PHE A 152 -24.52 -33.14 -17.24
N PRO A 153 -25.13 -33.39 -18.41
CA PRO A 153 -25.73 -32.33 -19.20
C PRO A 153 -26.74 -31.51 -18.37
N SER A 154 -26.66 -30.19 -18.44
CA SER A 154 -27.46 -29.29 -17.60
C SER A 154 -27.82 -28.01 -18.35
N ASN A 155 -29.05 -27.52 -18.15
CA ASN A 155 -29.50 -26.24 -18.71
C ASN A 155 -28.98 -25.03 -17.92
N THR A 156 -28.37 -25.25 -16.75
CA THR A 156 -27.73 -24.20 -15.94
C THR A 156 -26.22 -24.40 -15.93
N GLY A 157 -25.77 -25.60 -15.53
CA GLY A 157 -24.35 -25.92 -15.37
C GLY A 157 -23.71 -25.33 -14.11
N ASN A 158 -22.42 -25.61 -13.95
CA ASN A 158 -21.54 -24.92 -13.01
C ASN A 158 -20.09 -25.04 -13.50
N ILE A 159 -19.22 -24.25 -12.90
CA ILE A 159 -17.76 -24.40 -13.07
C ILE A 159 -17.15 -24.89 -11.77
N ILE A 160 -15.84 -25.09 -11.82
CA ILE A 160 -14.97 -25.47 -10.72
C ILE A 160 -13.87 -24.41 -10.67
N VAL A 161 -13.48 -23.98 -9.48
CA VAL A 161 -12.30 -23.15 -9.27
C VAL A 161 -11.34 -23.88 -8.36
N GLU A 162 -10.07 -23.92 -8.73
CA GLU A 162 -9.00 -24.58 -7.96
C GLU A 162 -7.91 -23.57 -7.64
N LEU A 163 -7.32 -23.66 -6.45
CA LEU A 163 -6.06 -22.99 -6.13
C LEU A 163 -4.92 -23.89 -6.62
N VAL A 164 -4.11 -23.38 -7.56
CA VAL A 164 -3.07 -24.19 -8.22
C VAL A 164 -1.65 -23.79 -7.87
N ASP A 165 -1.43 -22.55 -7.42
CA ASP A 165 -0.14 -22.09 -6.91
C ASP A 165 -0.32 -20.92 -5.93
N VAL A 166 0.57 -20.83 -4.95
CA VAL A 166 0.73 -19.67 -4.07
C VAL A 166 2.23 -19.44 -3.93
N SER A 167 2.70 -18.30 -4.42
CA SER A 167 4.11 -17.95 -4.44
C SER A 167 4.32 -16.48 -4.10
N GLY A 168 5.57 -16.02 -4.12
CA GLY A 168 5.95 -14.63 -3.84
C GLY A 168 6.71 -14.45 -2.52
N PRO A 169 7.27 -13.24 -2.29
CA PRO A 169 8.17 -12.99 -1.19
C PRO A 169 7.60 -13.30 0.21
N ALA A 170 6.30 -13.07 0.43
CA ALA A 170 5.67 -13.40 1.71
C ALA A 170 5.67 -14.92 1.96
N VAL A 171 5.41 -15.70 0.90
CA VAL A 171 5.41 -17.18 0.96
C VAL A 171 6.81 -17.70 1.23
N ASP A 172 7.83 -17.11 0.60
CA ASP A 172 9.25 -17.42 0.85
C ASP A 172 9.64 -17.16 2.31
N ALA A 173 9.03 -16.16 2.95
CA ALA A 173 9.19 -15.85 4.37
C ALA A 173 8.37 -16.75 5.32
N GLY A 174 7.52 -17.63 4.79
CA GLY A 174 6.69 -18.54 5.58
C GLY A 174 5.19 -18.27 5.51
N GLY A 175 4.77 -17.23 4.80
CA GLY A 175 3.37 -16.85 4.58
C GLY A 175 2.52 -17.96 3.98
N LYS A 176 1.24 -17.95 4.33
CA LYS A 176 0.21 -18.88 3.86
C LYS A 176 -1.01 -18.11 3.38
N PHE A 177 -1.72 -18.72 2.43
CA PHE A 177 -2.96 -18.22 1.87
C PHE A 177 -4.07 -19.26 2.07
N ALA A 178 -5.27 -18.80 2.42
CA ALA A 178 -6.44 -19.65 2.48
C ALA A 178 -7.72 -18.91 2.09
N MET A 179 -8.74 -19.68 1.67
CA MET A 179 -10.09 -19.20 1.44
C MET A 179 -11.10 -20.14 2.09
N TRP A 180 -12.03 -19.59 2.87
CA TRP A 180 -13.04 -20.39 3.58
C TRP A 180 -14.39 -19.69 3.74
N GLU A 181 -15.42 -20.49 3.93
CA GLU A 181 -16.76 -20.03 4.32
C GLU A 181 -17.00 -20.25 5.82
N SER A 182 -17.48 -19.21 6.50
CA SER A 182 -18.02 -19.29 7.85
C SER A 182 -19.50 -19.65 7.80
N LYS A 183 -19.87 -20.81 8.33
CA LYS A 183 -21.24 -21.33 8.31
C LYS A 183 -22.07 -20.77 9.46
N SER A 184 -23.35 -20.49 9.18
CA SER A 184 -24.32 -19.94 10.13
C SER A 184 -24.52 -20.72 11.44
N ALA A 185 -24.12 -22.00 11.49
CA ALA A 185 -24.19 -22.85 12.68
C ALA A 185 -22.87 -22.90 13.49
N GLY A 186 -21.88 -22.05 13.18
CA GLY A 186 -20.60 -21.96 13.91
C GLY A 186 -19.52 -22.94 13.43
N GLY A 187 -19.49 -23.25 12.14
CA GLY A 187 -18.46 -24.10 11.52
C GLY A 187 -17.72 -23.38 10.39
N VAL A 188 -16.60 -23.94 9.96
CA VAL A 188 -15.80 -23.44 8.84
C VAL A 188 -15.72 -24.51 7.75
N GLU A 189 -15.86 -24.11 6.50
CA GLU A 189 -15.54 -24.94 5.33
C GLU A 189 -14.38 -24.32 4.57
N MET A 190 -13.24 -25.01 4.60
CA MET A 190 -12.07 -24.63 3.82
C MET A 190 -12.30 -25.01 2.36
N HIS A 191 -12.00 -24.09 1.47
CA HIS A 191 -11.99 -24.33 0.02
C HIS A 191 -10.57 -24.36 -0.53
N PHE A 192 -9.72 -23.44 -0.04
CA PHE A 192 -8.30 -23.36 -0.39
C PHE A 192 -7.47 -23.25 0.89
N ASN A 193 -6.37 -23.97 1.00
CA ASN A 193 -5.46 -23.89 2.12
C ASN A 193 -4.02 -24.22 1.71
N SER A 194 -3.14 -23.22 1.67
CA SER A 194 -1.73 -23.47 1.35
C SER A 194 -0.92 -24.01 2.55
N ALA A 195 -1.51 -24.08 3.75
CA ALA A 195 -0.82 -24.50 4.97
C ALA A 195 -0.67 -26.02 5.12
N ASP A 196 -1.56 -26.82 4.54
CA ASP A 196 -1.48 -28.28 4.49
C ASP A 196 -0.92 -28.82 3.16
N GLY A 197 -0.53 -27.90 2.26
CA GLY A 197 0.05 -28.20 0.95
C GLY A 197 -1.03 -28.34 -0.13
N LEU A 198 -0.73 -27.90 -1.35
CA LEU A 198 -1.72 -27.86 -2.43
C LEU A 198 -2.01 -29.26 -3.00
N ASP A 199 -3.27 -29.68 -2.97
CA ASP A 199 -3.75 -30.94 -3.52
C ASP A 199 -5.16 -30.84 -4.17
N GLY A 200 -5.80 -31.98 -4.43
CA GLY A 200 -7.13 -32.00 -5.08
C GLY A 200 -8.28 -31.49 -4.21
N ASN A 201 -8.04 -31.21 -2.93
CA ASN A 201 -9.02 -30.63 -2.00
C ASN A 201 -9.04 -29.09 -2.06
N ASP A 202 -8.04 -28.46 -2.66
CA ASP A 202 -7.97 -27.01 -2.90
C ASP A 202 -8.89 -26.58 -4.04
N ARG A 203 -10.18 -26.83 -3.85
CA ARG A 203 -11.19 -26.84 -4.91
C ARG A 203 -12.54 -26.35 -4.40
N LEU A 204 -13.07 -25.34 -5.07
CA LEU A 204 -14.45 -24.88 -4.93
C LEU A 204 -15.32 -25.52 -6.02
N GLU A 205 -16.17 -26.46 -5.62
CA GLU A 205 -17.18 -27.10 -6.47
C GLU A 205 -18.49 -27.31 -5.69
N PRO A 206 -19.65 -26.91 -6.23
CA PRO A 206 -19.86 -26.21 -7.49
C PRO A 206 -19.71 -24.69 -7.36
N VAL A 207 -19.24 -24.02 -8.41
CA VAL A 207 -19.43 -22.58 -8.59
C VAL A 207 -20.60 -22.36 -9.57
N PRO A 208 -21.78 -21.95 -9.09
CA PRO A 208 -22.97 -21.81 -9.94
C PRO A 208 -22.79 -20.74 -11.02
N ILE A 209 -23.33 -20.98 -12.23
CA ILE A 209 -23.38 -19.98 -13.30
C ILE A 209 -24.32 -18.83 -12.92
N GLY A 210 -23.86 -17.59 -13.09
CA GLY A 210 -24.56 -16.39 -12.59
C GLY A 210 -24.43 -16.23 -11.08
N GLY A 211 -23.60 -17.04 -10.41
CA GLY A 211 -23.33 -16.96 -8.99
C GLY A 211 -22.50 -15.73 -8.64
N HIS A 212 -22.79 -15.19 -7.46
CA HIS A 212 -22.04 -14.14 -6.78
C HIS A 212 -22.00 -14.52 -5.31
N THR A 213 -20.82 -14.76 -4.76
CA THR A 213 -20.67 -15.29 -3.39
C THR A 213 -19.36 -14.80 -2.78
N HIS A 214 -19.43 -14.46 -1.50
CA HIS A 214 -18.32 -13.92 -0.73
C HIS A 214 -17.72 -14.96 0.20
N TYR A 215 -16.42 -14.86 0.42
CA TYR A 215 -15.62 -15.78 1.23
C TYR A 215 -14.68 -15.00 2.13
N ASN A 216 -14.16 -15.66 3.16
CA ASN A 216 -13.03 -15.12 3.90
C ASN A 216 -11.75 -15.49 3.16
N TYR A 217 -10.81 -14.55 3.06
CA TYR A 217 -9.46 -14.79 2.54
C TYR A 217 -8.46 -14.49 3.65
N GLY A 218 -7.54 -15.41 3.93
CA GLY A 218 -6.57 -15.28 5.03
C GLY A 218 -5.14 -15.28 4.52
N LEU A 219 -4.34 -14.36 5.04
CA LEU A 219 -2.90 -14.25 4.81
C LEU A 219 -2.18 -14.20 6.17
N THR A 220 -1.03 -14.84 6.30
CA THR A 220 -0.39 -15.06 7.63
C THR A 220 0.90 -14.30 7.84
N GLU A 221 1.44 -13.65 6.81
CA GLU A 221 2.70 -12.88 6.89
C GLU A 221 2.61 -11.61 6.04
N PRO A 222 3.27 -10.50 6.45
CA PRO A 222 3.50 -9.35 5.60
C PRO A 222 4.26 -9.67 4.30
N GLY A 223 3.97 -8.91 3.25
CA GLY A 223 4.60 -9.02 1.93
C GLY A 223 3.62 -9.35 0.80
N ASN A 224 4.17 -9.65 -0.38
CA ASN A 224 3.40 -9.91 -1.59
C ASN A 224 3.18 -11.40 -1.82
N TYR A 225 1.98 -11.74 -2.28
CA TYR A 225 1.52 -13.07 -2.63
C TYR A 225 1.04 -13.08 -4.09
N GLU A 226 1.48 -14.08 -4.84
CA GLU A 226 1.02 -14.40 -6.19
C GLU A 226 0.15 -15.66 -6.09
N VAL A 227 -1.17 -15.50 -6.23
CA VAL A 227 -2.16 -16.56 -6.00
C VAL A 227 -2.77 -16.96 -7.34
N SER A 228 -2.48 -18.18 -7.79
CA SER A 228 -2.95 -18.66 -9.09
C SER A 228 -4.20 -19.52 -8.94
N PHE A 229 -5.30 -19.06 -9.53
CA PHE A 229 -6.54 -19.83 -9.63
C PHE A 229 -6.68 -20.46 -11.01
N ARG A 230 -7.30 -21.64 -11.07
CA ARG A 230 -7.73 -22.28 -12.32
C ARG A 230 -9.25 -22.40 -12.32
N ALA A 231 -9.91 -21.74 -13.27
CA ALA A 231 -11.30 -22.01 -13.57
C ALA A 231 -11.39 -23.15 -14.60
N SER A 232 -12.34 -24.07 -14.42
CA SER A 232 -12.57 -25.17 -15.36
C SER A 232 -14.02 -25.60 -15.44
N GLY A 233 -14.38 -26.21 -16.57
CA GLY A 233 -15.71 -26.75 -16.82
C GLY A 233 -15.72 -27.70 -17.99
N ARG A 234 -16.80 -28.48 -18.11
CA ARG A 234 -17.05 -29.32 -19.28
C ARG A 234 -18.19 -28.75 -20.11
N ILE A 235 -17.93 -28.43 -21.36
CA ILE A 235 -18.92 -27.79 -22.23
C ILE A 235 -20.06 -28.76 -22.52
N ASN A 236 -21.30 -28.28 -22.52
CA ASN A 236 -22.46 -29.09 -22.85
C ASN A 236 -22.39 -29.61 -24.28
N ALA A 237 -22.93 -30.82 -24.49
CA ALA A 237 -22.83 -31.52 -25.76
C ALA A 237 -23.49 -30.80 -26.96
N TRP A 238 -24.38 -29.84 -26.71
CA TRP A 238 -25.08 -29.06 -27.74
C TRP A 238 -24.41 -27.72 -28.09
N GLN A 239 -23.33 -27.34 -27.43
CA GLN A 239 -22.52 -26.16 -27.79
C GLN A 239 -21.49 -26.52 -28.88
N THR A 240 -20.83 -25.50 -29.46
CA THR A 240 -19.90 -25.67 -30.58
C THR A 240 -18.72 -26.59 -30.24
N ASN A 241 -18.18 -26.47 -29.03
CA ASN A 241 -17.08 -27.26 -28.49
C ASN A 241 -17.54 -28.39 -27.55
N GLY A 242 -18.77 -28.91 -27.75
CA GLY A 242 -19.45 -29.77 -26.79
C GLY A 242 -18.67 -31.01 -26.31
N ASN A 243 -18.82 -31.32 -25.02
CA ASN A 243 -18.12 -32.34 -24.25
C ASN A 243 -16.64 -32.12 -23.99
N SER A 244 -16.03 -31.06 -24.54
CA SER A 244 -14.65 -30.68 -24.22
C SER A 244 -14.56 -30.26 -22.76
N ILE A 245 -13.50 -30.70 -22.08
CA ILE A 245 -13.08 -30.12 -20.81
C ILE A 245 -12.19 -28.94 -21.15
N THR A 246 -12.45 -27.81 -20.52
CA THR A 246 -11.72 -26.58 -20.76
C THR A 246 -11.36 -25.92 -19.44
N SER A 247 -10.24 -25.21 -19.43
CA SER A 247 -9.76 -24.49 -18.26
C SER A 247 -8.82 -23.35 -18.64
N SER A 248 -8.70 -22.36 -17.76
CA SER A 248 -7.65 -21.36 -17.81
C SER A 248 -7.20 -21.00 -16.40
N SER A 249 -5.94 -20.56 -16.29
CA SER A 249 -5.33 -20.11 -15.04
C SER A 249 -4.92 -18.66 -15.12
N THR A 250 -5.11 -17.96 -14.00
CA THR A 250 -4.72 -16.55 -13.86
C THR A 250 -4.19 -16.32 -12.45
N THR A 251 -3.13 -15.54 -12.36
CA THR A 251 -2.48 -15.15 -11.11
C THR A 251 -3.05 -13.81 -10.66
N PHE A 252 -3.43 -13.74 -9.39
CA PHE A 252 -3.92 -12.56 -8.70
C PHE A 252 -2.90 -12.14 -7.65
N HIS A 253 -2.71 -10.83 -7.47
CA HIS A 253 -1.75 -10.30 -6.53
C HIS A 253 -2.45 -9.86 -5.25
N PHE A 254 -1.99 -10.37 -4.12
CA PHE A 254 -2.39 -9.92 -2.79
C PHE A 254 -1.17 -9.34 -2.07
N ALA A 255 -1.38 -8.36 -1.19
CA ALA A 255 -0.33 -7.81 -0.36
C ALA A 255 -0.81 -7.61 1.07
N VAL A 256 0.05 -7.95 2.03
CA VAL A 256 -0.11 -7.57 3.43
C VAL A 256 0.96 -6.50 3.73
N PRO A 257 0.58 -5.26 4.05
CA PRO A 257 1.56 -4.22 4.35
C PRO A 257 2.36 -4.53 5.61
N PHE A 258 3.67 -4.26 5.57
CA PHE A 258 4.50 -4.27 6.78
C PHE A 258 4.14 -3.13 7.73
N SER A 259 4.41 -3.31 9.02
CA SER A 259 3.97 -2.39 10.09
C SER A 259 4.52 -0.96 10.02
N SER A 260 5.63 -0.72 9.30
CA SER A 260 6.41 0.53 9.35
C SER A 260 6.88 0.89 10.76
N VAL A 261 7.17 -0.10 11.61
CA VAL A 261 7.64 0.13 12.98
C VAL A 261 8.90 -0.67 13.24
N ALA A 262 9.95 0.01 13.71
CA ALA A 262 11.10 -0.62 14.35
C ALA A 262 11.01 -0.41 15.86
N ARG A 263 11.22 -1.45 16.67
CA ARG A 263 11.07 -1.38 18.13
C ARG A 263 12.39 -1.66 18.83
N GLY A 264 12.85 -0.69 19.62
CA GLY A 264 14.02 -0.83 20.50
C GLY A 264 15.37 -0.91 19.79
N ALA A 265 15.46 -1.54 18.62
CA ALA A 265 16.68 -1.68 17.85
C ALA A 265 16.46 -1.75 16.32
N ALA A 266 17.40 -1.21 15.56
CA ALA A 266 17.51 -1.40 14.11
C ALA A 266 18.95 -1.25 13.62
N GLU A 267 19.24 -1.83 12.46
CA GLU A 267 20.41 -1.49 11.67
C GLU A 267 20.10 -0.28 10.77
N LEU A 268 20.99 0.70 10.73
CA LEU A 268 20.98 1.77 9.73
C LEU A 268 22.01 1.40 8.66
N ARG A 269 21.53 0.93 7.51
CA ARG A 269 22.37 0.52 6.39
C ARG A 269 22.81 1.75 5.61
N LEU A 270 24.12 2.00 5.61
CA LEU A 270 24.79 3.11 4.93
C LEU A 270 25.75 2.51 3.91
N ALA A 271 25.41 2.54 2.63
CA ALA A 271 26.29 2.02 1.60
C ALA A 271 27.53 2.91 1.44
N LEU A 272 28.68 2.46 1.94
CA LEU A 272 29.96 3.18 1.83
C LEU A 272 30.83 2.74 0.64
N ASP A 273 30.36 1.79 -0.17
CA ASP A 273 31.15 1.16 -1.23
C ASP A 273 30.90 1.74 -2.64
N GLU A 274 31.57 1.17 -3.66
CA GLU A 274 31.47 1.60 -5.06
C GLU A 274 30.09 1.35 -5.70
N ALA A 275 29.17 0.66 -5.00
CA ALA A 275 27.79 0.46 -5.40
C ALA A 275 26.86 1.22 -4.44
N PRO A 276 26.85 2.57 -4.51
CA PRO A 276 26.16 3.39 -3.53
C PRO A 276 24.65 3.10 -3.55
N SER A 277 24.08 2.92 -2.36
CA SER A 277 22.66 2.67 -2.10
C SER A 277 22.10 3.74 -1.14
N PRO A 278 20.80 4.03 -1.16
CA PRO A 278 20.18 4.92 -0.20
C PRO A 278 20.29 4.38 1.23
N ALA A 279 20.16 5.28 2.20
CA ALA A 279 20.04 4.89 3.61
C ALA A 279 18.77 4.05 3.78
N ALA A 280 18.87 2.97 4.55
CA ALA A 280 17.74 2.12 4.87
C ALA A 280 17.76 1.72 6.34
N ILE A 281 16.59 1.61 6.93
CA ILE A 281 16.38 1.11 8.29
C ILE A 281 15.97 -0.35 8.18
N HIS A 282 16.76 -1.25 8.74
CA HIS A 282 16.43 -2.66 8.83
C HIS A 282 16.18 -3.01 10.31
N PRO A 283 14.92 -3.14 10.74
CA PRO A 283 14.63 -3.49 12.13
C PRO A 283 15.19 -4.86 12.48
N THR A 284 15.67 -5.00 13.71
CA THR A 284 16.34 -6.22 14.15
C THR A 284 15.38 -7.42 14.13
N GLY A 285 15.76 -8.47 13.40
CA GLY A 285 14.98 -9.71 13.31
C GLY A 285 13.89 -9.71 12.24
N GLU A 286 13.70 -8.61 11.53
CA GLU A 286 12.69 -8.50 10.48
C GLU A 286 13.24 -8.86 9.09
N THR A 287 12.34 -9.17 8.15
CA THR A 287 12.69 -9.49 6.75
C THR A 287 12.59 -8.28 5.81
N VAL A 288 12.34 -7.09 6.37
CA VAL A 288 12.07 -5.86 5.62
C VAL A 288 13.03 -4.73 5.99
N GLU A 289 13.41 -3.94 4.99
CA GLU A 289 14.06 -2.64 5.21
C GLU A 289 13.21 -1.50 4.65
N TYR A 290 13.27 -0.34 5.34
CA TYR A 290 12.47 0.83 5.04
C TYR A 290 13.34 2.02 4.65
N ALA A 291 12.82 2.87 3.77
CA ALA A 291 13.27 4.24 3.70
C ALA A 291 13.08 4.94 5.06
N PRO A 292 14.00 5.84 5.48
CA PRO A 292 13.89 6.58 6.74
C PRO A 292 12.54 7.28 6.96
N GLY A 293 11.91 7.79 5.89
CA GLY A 293 10.61 8.48 5.95
C GLY A 293 9.38 7.56 5.97
N GLN A 294 9.55 6.23 6.00
CA GLN A 294 8.44 5.27 5.96
C GLN A 294 8.52 4.24 7.09
N VAL A 295 9.21 4.60 8.17
CA VAL A 295 9.29 3.83 9.40
C VAL A 295 9.31 4.75 10.62
N SER A 296 8.58 4.36 11.66
CA SER A 296 8.68 4.96 12.99
C SER A 296 9.64 4.14 13.86
N LEU A 297 10.52 4.82 14.58
CA LEU A 297 11.47 4.21 15.52
C LEU A 297 10.93 4.31 16.95
N VAL A 298 10.29 3.25 17.43
CA VAL A 298 9.68 3.20 18.76
C VAL A 298 10.75 2.85 19.80
N THR A 299 10.98 3.78 20.72
CA THR A 299 11.95 3.61 21.81
C THR A 299 11.51 2.58 22.85
N GLN A 300 12.47 2.04 23.59
CA GLN A 300 12.23 1.17 24.75
C GLN A 300 13.13 1.57 25.92
N ALA A 301 12.80 1.08 27.12
CA ALA A 301 13.66 1.26 28.27
C ALA A 301 14.94 0.41 28.11
N GLN A 302 16.11 1.02 28.27
CA GLN A 302 17.40 0.33 28.15
C GLN A 302 18.36 0.76 29.27
N GLU A 303 19.18 -0.19 29.73
CA GLU A 303 20.30 0.10 30.63
C GLU A 303 21.55 0.35 29.80
N ILE A 304 22.09 1.58 29.88
CA ILE A 304 23.30 2.00 29.17
C ILE A 304 24.27 2.57 30.20
N GLY A 305 25.44 1.96 30.39
CA GLY A 305 26.47 2.39 31.33
C GLY A 305 26.05 2.23 32.79
N GLY A 306 25.13 1.30 33.08
CA GLY A 306 24.51 1.15 34.40
C GLY A 306 23.49 2.25 34.73
N ILE A 307 23.09 3.06 33.74
CA ILE A 307 22.05 4.08 33.86
C ILE A 307 20.83 3.62 33.07
N GLN A 308 19.65 3.69 33.69
CA GLN A 308 18.39 3.35 33.05
C GLN A 308 17.86 4.54 32.27
N TYR A 309 17.72 4.38 30.95
CA TYR A 309 17.09 5.33 30.05
C TYR A 309 15.70 4.82 29.68
N PRO A 310 14.62 5.54 29.99
CA PRO A 310 13.26 5.06 29.72
C PRO A 310 12.92 5.07 28.22
N TYR A 311 13.56 5.94 27.45
CA TYR A 311 13.33 6.12 26.02
C TYR A 311 14.68 6.06 25.29
N ALA A 312 15.07 4.86 24.89
CA ALA A 312 16.29 4.61 24.14
C ALA A 312 15.97 3.78 22.89
N PHE A 313 16.75 4.00 21.84
CA PHE A 313 16.69 3.21 20.62
C PHE A 313 18.11 2.85 20.20
N GLU A 314 18.39 1.56 20.05
CA GLU A 314 19.64 1.07 19.50
C GLU A 314 19.61 1.23 17.98
N LEU A 315 20.52 2.04 17.43
CA LEU A 315 20.61 2.21 15.99
C LEU A 315 22.03 1.92 15.58
N GLN A 316 22.25 0.72 15.02
CA GLN A 316 23.57 0.24 14.66
C GLN A 316 23.88 0.63 13.21
N PRO A 317 24.82 1.55 12.96
CA PRO A 317 25.14 1.94 11.59
C PRO A 317 26.03 0.86 10.97
N ASP A 318 25.58 0.29 9.85
CA ASP A 318 26.35 -0.68 9.08
C ASP A 318 26.93 -0.01 7.82
N SER A 319 28.22 -0.24 7.60
CA SER A 319 28.97 0.22 6.42
C SER A 319 28.96 -0.77 5.27
N THR A 320 28.55 -2.01 5.51
CA THR A 320 28.73 -3.12 4.58
C THR A 320 27.51 -3.28 3.68
N SER A 321 27.73 -3.56 2.39
CA SER A 321 26.71 -3.97 1.43
C SER A 321 26.28 -5.40 1.68
N SER A 322 25.77 -5.68 2.89
CA SER A 322 25.02 -6.90 3.15
C SER A 322 23.90 -7.03 2.11
N ALA A 323 23.52 -8.27 1.79
CA ALA A 323 22.44 -8.49 0.86
C ALA A 323 21.20 -7.69 1.33
N PRO A 324 20.56 -6.90 0.45
CA PRO A 324 19.33 -6.20 0.80
C PRO A 324 18.33 -7.17 1.41
N ALA A 325 17.51 -6.69 2.35
CA ALA A 325 16.44 -7.51 2.88
C ALA A 325 15.50 -7.94 1.73
N PRO A 326 14.87 -9.13 1.81
CA PRO A 326 13.99 -9.63 0.75
C PRO A 326 12.82 -8.67 0.48
N HIS A 327 12.39 -7.91 1.47
CA HIS A 327 11.36 -6.88 1.34
C HIS A 327 11.95 -5.48 1.54
N ARG A 328 11.54 -4.55 0.69
CA ARG A 328 12.04 -3.17 0.66
C ARG A 328 10.88 -2.22 0.43
N VAL A 329 10.74 -1.24 1.32
CA VAL A 329 9.68 -0.23 1.31
C VAL A 329 10.32 1.13 1.11
N GLY A 330 9.91 1.87 0.09
CA GLY A 330 10.32 3.27 -0.09
C GLY A 330 11.71 3.53 -0.64
N ILE A 331 12.56 2.50 -0.75
CA ILE A 331 13.98 2.69 -1.05
C ILE A 331 14.25 2.87 -2.54
N ALA A 332 13.39 2.33 -3.41
CA ALA A 332 13.63 2.39 -4.85
C ALA A 332 13.62 3.85 -5.35
N GLY A 333 14.66 4.26 -6.09
CA GLY A 333 14.74 5.61 -6.65
C GLY A 333 15.00 6.73 -5.63
N LEU A 334 15.35 6.41 -4.38
CA LEU A 334 15.99 7.38 -3.50
C LEU A 334 17.43 7.63 -3.97
N GLU A 335 17.92 8.84 -3.70
CA GLU A 335 19.31 9.17 -3.98
C GLU A 335 20.23 8.36 -3.06
N PRO A 336 21.29 7.75 -3.61
CA PRO A 336 22.17 6.93 -2.82
C PRO A 336 23.07 7.77 -1.93
N VAL A 337 23.47 7.21 -0.79
CA VAL A 337 24.42 7.83 0.12
C VAL A 337 25.83 7.59 -0.42
N ALA A 338 26.28 8.42 -1.35
CA ALA A 338 27.57 8.24 -1.98
C ALA A 338 28.73 8.78 -1.13
N PHE A 339 29.74 7.94 -0.90
CA PHE A 339 31.00 8.33 -0.29
C PHE A 339 32.17 8.12 -1.27
N PRO A 340 33.29 8.85 -1.10
CA PRO A 340 34.52 8.56 -1.83
C PRO A 340 34.95 7.10 -1.64
N ALA A 341 35.45 6.47 -2.72
CA ALA A 341 35.91 5.10 -2.67
C ALA A 341 37.00 4.91 -1.58
N GLY A 342 36.86 3.86 -0.76
CA GLY A 342 37.76 3.60 0.37
C GLY A 342 37.37 4.31 1.68
N THR A 343 36.23 5.01 1.71
CA THR A 343 35.66 5.57 2.94
C THR A 343 35.28 4.46 3.91
N THR A 344 35.54 4.68 5.20
CA THR A 344 35.09 3.81 6.31
C THR A 344 34.17 4.59 7.23
N LEU A 345 33.29 3.94 7.99
CA LEU A 345 32.48 4.66 8.98
C LEU A 345 33.38 5.30 10.05
N ALA A 346 33.06 6.52 10.44
CA ALA A 346 33.70 7.15 11.60
C ALA A 346 33.35 6.41 12.89
N ALA A 347 34.17 6.59 13.93
CA ALA A 347 33.89 6.05 15.27
C ALA A 347 32.56 6.58 15.87
N THR A 348 32.18 7.79 15.47
CA THR A 348 30.85 8.37 15.65
C THR A 348 30.18 8.47 14.27
N PRO A 349 29.56 7.37 13.79
CA PRO A 349 29.13 7.22 12.40
C PRO A 349 27.95 8.11 12.00
N LEU A 350 27.27 8.75 12.96
CA LEU A 350 26.14 9.64 12.75
C LEU A 350 26.34 10.96 13.49
N GLU A 351 26.06 12.05 12.80
CA GLU A 351 26.01 13.39 13.37
C GLU A 351 24.56 13.87 13.42
N ILE A 352 24.12 14.34 14.60
CA ILE A 352 22.83 15.03 14.74
C ILE A 352 23.01 16.48 14.33
N LEU A 353 22.20 16.92 13.38
CA LEU A 353 22.18 18.29 12.88
C LEU A 353 21.10 19.11 13.56
N ALA A 354 19.92 18.50 13.76
CA ALA A 354 18.79 19.13 14.41
C ALA A 354 17.93 18.08 15.13
N VAL A 355 17.26 18.53 16.20
CA VAL A 355 16.26 17.75 16.94
C VAL A 355 15.05 18.66 17.14
N SER A 356 13.88 18.21 16.70
CA SER A 356 12.58 18.78 17.09
C SER A 356 11.85 17.73 17.94
N GLY A 357 11.38 18.13 19.11
CA GLY A 357 10.70 17.25 20.06
C GLY A 357 10.65 17.85 21.47
N PRO A 358 9.87 17.27 22.40
CA PRO A 358 9.56 17.90 23.68
C PRO A 358 10.67 17.85 24.74
N GLY A 359 11.87 17.39 24.37
CA GLY A 359 13.01 17.24 25.26
C GLY A 359 14.33 17.18 24.50
N SER A 360 15.40 16.76 25.18
CA SER A 360 16.70 16.57 24.53
C SER A 360 16.86 15.16 23.98
N ALA A 361 17.57 15.03 22.85
CA ALA A 361 18.09 13.77 22.36
C ALA A 361 19.62 13.71 22.48
N GLN A 362 20.17 12.54 22.81
CA GLN A 362 21.62 12.36 22.96
C GLN A 362 22.09 11.02 22.39
N TRP A 363 23.21 11.05 21.65
CA TRP A 363 23.94 9.84 21.28
C TRP A 363 24.78 9.30 22.44
N LEU A 364 24.61 8.02 22.73
CA LEU A 364 25.43 7.24 23.64
C LEU A 364 26.05 6.07 22.88
N SER A 365 27.22 5.62 23.34
CA SER A 365 27.86 4.44 22.79
C SER A 365 28.46 3.63 23.91
N GLU A 366 28.14 2.34 23.94
CA GLU A 366 28.61 1.41 24.95
C GLU A 366 28.87 0.05 24.31
N ALA A 367 30.03 -0.54 24.62
CA ALA A 367 30.41 -1.87 24.15
C ALA A 367 30.29 -2.10 22.62
N GLY A 368 30.30 -1.04 21.82
CA GLY A 368 30.18 -1.10 20.36
C GLY A 368 28.76 -0.92 19.82
N ALA A 369 27.75 -0.87 20.69
CA ALA A 369 26.38 -0.48 20.34
C ALA A 369 26.20 1.04 20.44
N HIS A 370 25.34 1.57 19.58
CA HIS A 370 25.04 2.99 19.49
C HIS A 370 23.57 3.24 19.80
N TYR A 371 23.30 4.18 20.70
CA TYR A 371 21.97 4.46 21.21
C TYR A 371 21.62 5.93 21.05
N LEU A 372 20.41 6.21 20.60
CA LEU A 372 19.81 7.52 20.73
C LEU A 372 18.83 7.50 21.90
N THR A 373 19.04 8.39 22.88
CA THR A 373 18.20 8.49 24.07
C THR A 373 17.46 9.81 24.12
N PHE A 374 16.26 9.80 24.70
CA PHE A 374 15.36 10.94 24.79
C PHE A 374 14.99 11.23 26.25
N SER A 375 14.92 12.50 26.62
CA SER A 375 14.66 12.90 28.01
C SER A 375 13.17 12.90 28.38
N GLU A 376 12.28 13.02 27.41
CA GLU A 376 10.83 13.16 27.60
C GLU A 376 10.08 12.24 26.61
N SER A 377 8.83 11.90 26.92
CA SER A 377 7.98 11.18 25.97
C SER A 377 7.43 12.12 24.90
N GLY A 378 7.27 11.63 23.68
CA GLY A 378 6.71 12.37 22.54
C GLY A 378 7.28 11.92 21.21
N ILE A 379 6.95 12.68 20.18
CA ILE A 379 7.42 12.53 18.81
C ILE A 379 8.68 13.37 18.64
N TYR A 380 9.72 12.77 18.09
CA TYR A 380 10.97 13.44 17.77
C TYR A 380 11.28 13.30 16.29
N ARG A 381 11.55 14.44 15.63
CA ARG A 381 12.20 14.49 14.32
C ARG A 381 13.67 14.78 14.53
N VAL A 382 14.52 13.86 14.09
CA VAL A 382 15.97 13.95 14.28
C VAL A 382 16.63 13.99 12.91
N GLN A 383 17.14 15.16 12.54
CA GLN A 383 17.89 15.31 11.30
C GLN A 383 19.32 14.85 11.53
N VAL A 384 19.76 13.89 10.74
CA VAL A 384 21.08 13.28 10.85
C VAL A 384 21.80 13.28 9.51
N ARG A 385 23.11 13.09 9.55
CA ARG A 385 23.89 12.67 8.38
C ARG A 385 24.93 11.63 8.76
N ALA A 386 25.24 10.76 7.82
CA ALA A 386 26.30 9.77 7.98
C ALA A 386 27.69 10.42 7.91
N VAL A 387 28.60 9.96 8.78
CA VAL A 387 29.97 10.43 8.89
C VAL A 387 30.93 9.30 8.52
N GLY A 388 31.61 9.47 7.39
CA GLY A 388 32.69 8.61 6.93
C GLY A 388 34.08 9.22 7.21
N GLN A 389 35.11 8.39 7.06
CA GLN A 389 36.52 8.77 7.11
C GLN A 389 37.22 8.34 5.81
N ASP A 390 37.84 9.31 5.15
CA ASP A 390 38.84 9.11 4.09
C ASP A 390 40.23 9.43 4.66
N GLY A 391 40.94 8.38 5.07
CA GLY A 391 42.19 8.49 5.81
C GLY A 391 42.00 9.20 7.16
N THR A 392 42.38 10.47 7.24
CA THR A 392 42.22 11.31 8.44
C THR A 392 41.17 12.43 8.27
N SER A 393 40.51 12.49 7.11
CA SER A 393 39.54 13.53 6.79
C SER A 393 38.13 12.97 6.93
N SER A 394 37.26 13.71 7.60
CA SER A 394 35.84 13.35 7.67
C SER A 394 35.13 13.71 6.37
N VAL A 395 34.29 12.80 5.90
CA VAL A 395 33.42 12.97 4.75
C VAL A 395 31.99 12.77 5.21
N TYR A 396 31.07 13.56 4.67
CA TYR A 396 29.67 13.58 5.11
C TYR A 396 28.77 13.09 3.99
N GLY A 397 27.85 12.20 4.33
CA GLY A 397 26.77 11.80 3.44
C GLY A 397 25.65 12.85 3.38
N PRO A 398 24.63 12.64 2.55
CA PRO A 398 23.40 13.42 2.56
C PRO A 398 22.71 13.41 3.94
N GLU A 399 21.96 14.46 4.18
CA GLU A 399 21.11 14.62 5.37
C GLU A 399 19.79 13.87 5.14
N PHE A 400 19.29 13.23 6.19
CA PHE A 400 17.96 12.63 6.20
C PHE A 400 17.36 12.72 7.60
N GLU A 401 16.03 12.64 7.66
CA GLU A 401 15.29 12.68 8.92
C GLU A 401 14.97 11.27 9.40
N LEU A 402 15.03 11.09 10.71
CA LEU A 402 14.53 9.93 11.43
C LEU A 402 13.40 10.36 12.36
N VAL A 403 12.31 9.62 12.37
CA VAL A 403 11.16 9.85 13.26
C VAL A 403 11.21 8.84 14.40
N PHE A 404 11.36 9.34 15.63
CA PHE A 404 11.33 8.54 16.85
C PHE A 404 10.06 8.77 17.65
N LEU A 405 9.55 7.70 18.23
CA LEU A 405 8.41 7.70 19.14
C LEU A 405 8.93 7.35 20.55
N ALA A 406 9.13 8.37 21.36
CA ALA A 406 9.60 8.25 22.73
C ALA A 406 8.41 8.01 23.67
N GLY A 407 8.28 6.79 24.23
CA GLY A 407 7.15 6.46 25.11
C GLY A 407 5.77 6.52 24.44
N LEU A 408 5.73 6.48 23.10
CA LEU A 408 4.52 6.42 22.28
C LEU A 408 4.57 5.18 21.40
N GLU A 409 3.39 4.65 21.09
CA GLU A 409 3.19 3.62 20.09
C GLU A 409 2.89 4.24 18.72
N ALA A 410 3.08 3.49 17.65
CA ALA A 410 2.92 4.04 16.30
C ALA A 410 1.48 4.45 15.99
N ASP A 411 0.48 3.89 16.66
CA ASP A 411 -0.95 4.23 16.57
C ASP A 411 -1.37 5.38 17.52
N TYR A 412 -0.45 6.30 17.83
CA TYR A 412 -0.76 7.49 18.63
C TYR A 412 -1.89 8.32 18.01
N ASP A 413 -2.80 8.80 18.87
CA ASP A 413 -3.94 9.62 18.45
C ASP A 413 -3.56 11.09 18.25
N PHE A 414 -4.52 11.88 17.75
CA PHE A 414 -4.35 13.32 17.55
C PHE A 414 -4.01 14.05 18.86
N ALA A 415 -4.50 13.57 20.01
CA ALA A 415 -4.24 14.21 21.29
C ALA A 415 -2.78 14.05 21.74
N ALA A 416 -2.21 12.86 21.57
CA ALA A 416 -0.79 12.60 21.82
C ALA A 416 0.12 13.36 20.84
N TYR A 417 -0.29 13.48 19.58
CA TYR A 417 0.39 14.32 18.58
C TYR A 417 0.41 15.80 19.02
N ALA A 418 -0.76 16.36 19.33
CA ALA A 418 -0.91 17.74 19.76
C ALA A 418 -0.08 18.03 21.02
N ASP A 419 -0.20 17.21 22.07
CA ASP A 419 0.57 17.37 23.31
C ASP A 419 2.09 17.35 23.03
N SER A 420 2.55 16.47 22.13
CA SER A 420 3.97 16.41 21.77
C SER A 420 4.45 17.71 21.15
N PHE A 421 3.75 18.25 20.14
CA PHE A 421 4.14 19.50 19.47
C PHE A 421 3.97 20.73 20.37
N GLU A 422 2.92 20.78 21.20
CA GLU A 422 2.74 21.82 22.20
C GLU A 422 3.93 21.89 23.15
N ARG A 423 4.40 20.74 23.66
CA ARG A 423 5.57 20.68 24.53
C ARG A 423 6.88 21.00 23.79
N SER A 424 7.03 20.55 22.55
CA SER A 424 8.18 20.90 21.68
C SER A 424 8.34 22.41 21.52
N HIS A 425 7.23 23.13 21.37
CA HIS A 425 7.22 24.57 21.08
C HIS A 425 6.90 25.45 22.29
N GLY A 426 6.70 24.86 23.47
CA GLY A 426 6.36 25.58 24.70
C GLY A 426 4.99 26.25 24.67
N LEU A 427 4.04 25.67 23.93
CA LEU A 427 2.66 26.15 23.81
C LEU A 427 1.85 25.79 25.07
N PRO A 428 0.79 26.56 25.38
CA PRO A 428 -0.19 26.14 26.36
C PRO A 428 -0.85 24.81 25.95
N SER A 429 -1.10 23.93 26.93
CA SER A 429 -1.76 22.64 26.66
C SER A 429 -3.16 22.83 26.06
N GLY A 430 -3.46 22.09 24.99
CA GLY A 430 -4.71 22.13 24.24
C GLY A 430 -4.81 23.27 23.21
N SER A 431 -3.70 23.92 22.89
CA SER A 431 -3.63 24.92 21.81
C SER A 431 -3.94 24.33 20.44
N LEU A 432 -3.55 23.08 20.19
CA LEU A 432 -3.71 22.39 18.89
C LEU A 432 -4.94 21.48 18.84
N LEU A 433 -5.70 21.35 19.93
CA LEU A 433 -6.82 20.40 20.03
C LEU A 433 -8.17 20.98 19.59
N ALA A 434 -8.22 22.29 19.31
CA ALA A 434 -9.50 22.90 18.95
C ALA A 434 -9.93 22.41 17.56
N ASP A 435 -11.17 21.94 17.44
CA ASP A 435 -11.74 21.68 16.12
C ASP A 435 -11.68 22.97 15.29
N GLY A 436 -11.14 22.90 14.07
CA GLY A 436 -10.89 24.12 13.33
C GLY A 436 -9.55 24.80 13.62
N SER A 437 -8.64 24.23 14.41
CA SER A 437 -7.36 24.89 14.72
C SER A 437 -6.39 24.87 13.53
N ASP A 438 -5.80 26.05 13.33
CA ASP A 438 -4.74 26.39 12.40
C ASP A 438 -3.86 27.32 13.25
N TYR A 439 -3.07 26.71 14.14
CA TYR A 439 -2.43 27.44 15.24
C TYR A 439 -1.38 28.43 14.71
N ASP A 440 -0.65 28.05 13.68
CA ASP A 440 0.38 28.88 13.06
C ASP A 440 -0.16 29.90 12.05
N GLY A 441 -1.41 29.76 11.61
CA GLY A 441 -2.14 30.69 10.77
C GLY A 441 -1.74 30.62 9.29
N ASP A 442 -1.22 29.50 8.82
CA ASP A 442 -0.79 29.30 7.43
C ASP A 442 -1.92 28.85 6.49
N GLY A 443 -3.09 28.53 7.07
CA GLY A 443 -4.29 28.11 6.37
C GLY A 443 -4.49 26.60 6.35
N VAL A 444 -3.57 25.80 6.89
CA VAL A 444 -3.68 24.35 7.03
C VAL A 444 -4.21 24.03 8.42
N ALA A 445 -5.14 23.08 8.48
CA ALA A 445 -5.68 22.62 9.75
C ALA A 445 -4.65 21.74 10.49
N ASP A 446 -4.50 21.90 11.80
CA ASP A 446 -3.62 21.06 12.63
C ASP A 446 -3.98 19.56 12.50
N LEU A 447 -5.27 19.24 12.35
CA LEU A 447 -5.74 17.88 12.10
C LEU A 447 -5.31 17.36 10.72
N LEU A 448 -5.22 18.23 9.70
CA LEU A 448 -4.73 17.84 8.36
C LEU A 448 -3.22 17.62 8.40
N GLU A 449 -2.48 18.43 9.16
CA GLU A 449 -1.05 18.23 9.38
C GLU A 449 -0.75 16.94 10.15
N TYR A 450 -1.60 16.54 11.10
CA TYR A 450 -1.52 15.23 11.75
C TYR A 450 -1.60 14.07 10.74
N GLN A 451 -2.53 14.17 9.79
CA GLN A 451 -2.75 13.16 8.76
C GLN A 451 -1.62 13.15 7.71
N LEU A 452 -1.11 14.33 7.33
CA LEU A 452 0.00 14.52 6.41
C LEU A 452 1.36 14.66 7.12
N PHE A 453 1.46 14.15 8.35
CA PHE A 453 2.67 14.27 9.18
C PHE A 453 3.94 13.81 8.46
N TRP A 454 3.84 12.78 7.62
CA TRP A 454 4.99 12.22 6.90
C TRP A 454 5.53 13.13 5.79
N GLU A 455 4.82 14.22 5.45
CA GLU A 455 5.31 15.29 4.56
C GLU A 455 6.19 16.32 5.29
N GLY A 456 6.35 16.18 6.61
CA GLY A 456 7.23 17.03 7.40
C GLY A 456 6.55 18.24 8.03
N LEU A 457 5.21 18.31 8.01
CA LEU A 457 4.43 19.41 8.61
C LEU A 457 4.64 19.49 10.14
N ASP A 458 4.60 20.71 10.66
CA ASP A 458 4.72 21.06 12.08
C ASP A 458 3.65 22.12 12.45
N PRO A 459 2.64 21.76 13.27
CA PRO A 459 1.45 22.58 13.50
C PRO A 459 1.69 23.86 14.31
N ALA A 460 2.94 24.11 14.72
CA ALA A 460 3.33 25.34 15.37
C ALA A 460 4.16 26.27 14.47
N ILE A 461 4.47 25.86 13.23
CA ILE A 461 5.34 26.58 12.31
C ILE A 461 4.71 26.61 10.92
N ALA A 462 4.36 27.82 10.46
CA ALA A 462 3.82 28.04 9.12
C ALA A 462 4.68 27.39 8.03
N ASP A 463 4.20 26.26 7.49
CA ASP A 463 4.92 25.38 6.56
C ASP A 463 4.02 24.71 5.52
N ALA A 464 2.89 25.33 5.19
CA ALA A 464 1.99 24.99 4.09
C ALA A 464 2.67 24.77 2.73
N ASP A 465 3.92 25.24 2.53
CA ASP A 465 4.71 24.95 1.34
C ASP A 465 5.20 23.51 1.25
N LYS A 466 5.15 22.75 2.35
CA LYS A 466 5.41 21.29 2.39
C LYS A 466 4.19 20.46 1.99
N LEU A 467 2.99 21.03 1.94
CA LEU A 467 1.82 20.29 1.47
C LEU A 467 2.08 19.71 0.09
N PRO A 468 1.67 18.46 -0.17
CA PRO A 468 1.87 17.88 -1.47
C PRO A 468 1.15 18.71 -2.54
N GLN A 469 1.91 19.05 -3.58
CA GLN A 469 1.45 19.82 -4.73
C GLN A 469 1.44 18.92 -5.97
N PRO A 470 0.50 19.13 -6.91
CA PRO A 470 0.54 18.44 -8.20
C PRO A 470 1.81 18.82 -8.97
N ASP A 471 2.48 17.85 -9.60
CA ASP A 471 3.64 18.12 -10.45
C ASP A 471 3.18 18.79 -11.75
N PRO A 472 3.58 20.05 -12.00
CA PRO A 472 3.11 20.76 -13.17
C PRO A 472 3.75 20.35 -14.49
N SER A 473 4.76 19.49 -14.44
CA SER A 473 5.40 18.90 -15.61
C SER A 473 4.83 17.53 -15.99
N ASP A 474 4.03 16.93 -15.10
CA ASP A 474 3.42 15.63 -15.33
C ASP A 474 2.09 15.78 -16.10
N PRO A 475 1.89 15.05 -17.22
CA PRO A 475 0.68 15.14 -18.02
C PRO A 475 -0.60 14.69 -17.30
N GLU A 476 -0.48 13.86 -16.27
CA GLU A 476 -1.60 13.36 -15.45
C GLU A 476 -1.83 14.23 -14.20
N GLY A 477 -0.98 15.25 -13.98
CA GLY A 477 -1.09 16.16 -12.84
C GLY A 477 -0.94 15.43 -11.50
N LEU A 478 -0.06 14.41 -11.47
CA LEU A 478 0.12 13.53 -10.32
C LEU A 478 0.46 14.32 -9.06
N LEU A 479 -0.23 13.97 -7.98
CA LEU A 479 0.06 14.46 -6.64
C LEU A 479 0.53 13.29 -5.80
N VAL A 480 1.69 13.42 -5.18
CA VAL A 480 2.36 12.32 -4.47
C VAL A 480 2.43 12.67 -2.99
N PHE A 481 2.01 11.77 -2.11
CA PHE A 481 2.01 11.99 -0.67
C PHE A 481 2.17 10.66 0.08
N HIS A 482 2.44 10.71 1.38
CA HIS A 482 2.45 9.55 2.25
C HIS A 482 1.12 9.44 3.00
N ARG A 483 0.48 8.29 2.90
CA ARG A 483 -0.72 7.93 3.64
C ARG A 483 -0.33 6.98 4.76
N ASP A 484 -0.63 7.34 6.01
CA ASP A 484 -0.48 6.47 7.17
C ASP A 484 -1.82 5.79 7.46
N THR A 485 -1.92 4.52 7.07
CA THR A 485 -3.18 3.74 7.11
C THR A 485 -3.74 3.47 8.52
N TYR A 486 -3.05 3.86 9.60
CA TYR A 486 -3.61 3.84 10.97
C TYR A 486 -4.20 5.18 11.42
N LYS A 487 -3.75 6.29 10.82
CA LYS A 487 -4.32 7.63 11.06
C LYS A 487 -5.49 7.92 10.12
N ASP A 488 -5.38 7.37 8.91
CA ASP A 488 -6.35 7.48 7.84
C ASP A 488 -6.72 6.06 7.38
N ARG A 489 -7.60 5.41 8.15
CA ARG A 489 -8.02 4.02 7.94
C ARG A 489 -8.91 3.83 6.72
N ILE A 490 -9.37 4.92 6.10
CA ILE A 490 -10.27 4.89 4.94
C ILE A 490 -11.55 4.06 5.22
N ASN A 491 -11.95 4.00 6.49
CA ASN A 491 -13.02 3.12 6.98
C ASN A 491 -14.36 3.82 7.20
N ARG A 492 -14.48 5.05 6.68
CA ARG A 492 -15.65 5.94 6.74
C ARG A 492 -16.10 6.39 8.14
N TYR A 493 -15.54 5.85 9.22
CA TYR A 493 -15.89 6.20 10.62
C TYR A 493 -14.90 7.16 11.28
N GLU A 494 -13.78 7.40 10.61
CA GLU A 494 -12.73 8.31 11.05
C GLU A 494 -12.54 9.42 10.02
N SER A 495 -11.91 10.51 10.47
CA SER A 495 -11.51 11.62 9.62
C SER A 495 -10.50 11.17 8.58
N ASN A 496 -10.90 11.13 7.31
CA ASN A 496 -10.03 10.70 6.20
C ASN A 496 -9.60 11.90 5.35
N ILE A 497 -8.38 11.82 4.82
CA ILE A 497 -7.88 12.75 3.82
C ILE A 497 -8.61 12.49 2.50
N VAL A 498 -9.31 13.51 2.02
CA VAL A 498 -9.98 13.54 0.72
C VAL A 498 -9.37 14.62 -0.15
N LEU A 499 -9.11 14.28 -1.41
CA LEU A 499 -8.82 15.26 -2.45
C LEU A 499 -10.15 15.66 -3.11
N GLU A 500 -10.47 16.94 -3.04
CA GLU A 500 -11.64 17.50 -3.72
C GLU A 500 -11.24 18.41 -4.87
N TYR A 501 -12.10 18.47 -5.89
CA TYR A 501 -11.97 19.41 -6.98
C TYR A 501 -13.19 20.30 -7.14
N SER A 502 -13.00 21.48 -7.74
CA SER A 502 -14.08 22.41 -8.09
C SER A 502 -13.78 23.11 -9.40
N THR A 503 -14.78 23.31 -10.26
CA THR A 503 -14.62 24.08 -11.50
C THR A 503 -14.94 25.57 -11.31
N ASP A 504 -15.58 25.94 -10.21
CA ASP A 504 -16.11 27.28 -9.96
C ASP A 504 -15.82 27.85 -8.55
N LEU A 505 -15.09 27.11 -7.72
CA LEU A 505 -14.76 27.36 -6.31
C LEU A 505 -15.96 27.31 -5.33
N ASN A 506 -17.18 27.09 -5.81
CA ASN A 506 -18.37 27.01 -4.96
C ASN A 506 -18.75 25.54 -4.71
N ASP A 507 -18.83 24.76 -5.78
CA ASP A 507 -19.22 23.36 -5.74
C ASP A 507 -17.96 22.50 -5.73
N TRP A 508 -17.69 21.88 -4.59
CA TRP A 508 -16.57 20.96 -4.39
C TRP A 508 -17.07 19.53 -4.48
N ARG A 509 -16.31 18.68 -5.18
CA ARG A 509 -16.59 17.27 -5.37
C ARG A 509 -15.38 16.47 -4.91
N GLY A 510 -15.59 15.61 -3.92
CA GLY A 510 -14.56 14.68 -3.48
C GLY A 510 -14.48 13.46 -4.39
N TRP A 511 -13.27 13.01 -4.62
CA TRP A 511 -13.02 11.63 -5.02
C TRP A 511 -12.83 10.83 -3.74
N SER A 512 -13.95 10.47 -3.13
CA SER A 512 -13.98 9.68 -1.89
C SER A 512 -14.83 8.44 -2.11
N ASP A 513 -14.46 7.37 -1.42
CA ASP A 513 -15.16 6.09 -1.34
C ASP A 513 -16.66 6.18 -0.98
N ARG A 514 -17.15 7.32 -0.47
CA ARG A 514 -18.56 7.57 -0.14
C ARG A 514 -19.49 7.57 -1.35
N ASP A 515 -18.97 7.65 -2.57
CA ASP A 515 -19.75 7.47 -3.81
C ASP A 515 -19.42 6.12 -4.46
N HIS A 516 -20.36 5.17 -4.39
CA HIS A 516 -20.19 3.82 -4.96
C HIS A 516 -20.00 3.85 -6.49
N SER A 517 -20.27 4.98 -7.15
CA SER A 517 -20.10 5.16 -8.60
C SER A 517 -18.64 5.38 -9.02
N TYR A 518 -17.74 5.63 -8.06
CA TYR A 518 -16.37 6.10 -8.30
C TYR A 518 -15.40 5.47 -7.28
N PRO A 519 -14.93 4.24 -7.52
CA PRO A 519 -14.02 3.59 -6.58
C PRO A 519 -12.69 4.37 -6.48
N LEU A 520 -12.05 4.30 -5.30
CA LEU A 520 -10.81 5.00 -4.97
C LEU A 520 -9.67 4.67 -5.96
N ASP A 521 -9.74 3.51 -6.61
CA ASP A 521 -8.81 3.01 -7.63
C ASP A 521 -8.69 3.91 -8.86
N GLN A 522 -9.72 4.70 -9.20
CA GLN A 522 -9.67 5.65 -10.31
C GLN A 522 -8.83 6.89 -9.98
N TYR A 523 -8.68 7.23 -8.70
CA TYR A 523 -8.19 8.54 -8.26
C TYR A 523 -6.95 8.46 -7.38
N GLU A 524 -6.78 7.40 -6.61
CA GLU A 524 -5.61 7.15 -5.78
C GLU A 524 -5.00 5.80 -6.14
N THR A 525 -3.84 5.87 -6.80
CA THR A 525 -3.02 4.75 -7.25
C THR A 525 -1.64 4.90 -6.61
N GLY A 526 -0.65 4.18 -7.13
CA GLY A 526 0.74 4.50 -6.92
C GLY A 526 1.38 3.53 -5.97
N ALA A 527 2.16 2.65 -6.59
CA ALA A 527 3.08 1.72 -5.99
C ALA A 527 4.01 2.41 -4.98
N GLU A 528 4.13 1.76 -3.83
CA GLU A 528 5.26 1.89 -2.94
C GLU A 528 6.57 1.83 -3.76
N ARG A 529 7.54 2.71 -3.49
CA ARG A 529 8.81 2.68 -4.21
C ARG A 529 9.66 1.54 -3.67
N GLY A 530 9.39 0.32 -4.11
CA GLY A 530 10.01 -0.88 -3.56
C GLY A 530 9.42 -2.15 -4.15
N ASN A 531 9.59 -3.26 -3.44
CA ASN A 531 8.99 -4.55 -3.79
C ASN A 531 8.02 -5.05 -2.71
N ALA A 532 7.67 -4.20 -1.75
CA ALA A 532 6.77 -4.52 -0.64
C ALA A 532 5.95 -3.28 -0.26
N TYR A 533 4.78 -3.51 0.30
CA TYR A 533 3.91 -2.47 0.86
C TYR A 533 4.18 -2.28 2.34
N ALA A 534 3.89 -1.09 2.85
CA ALA A 534 3.95 -0.84 4.29
C ALA A 534 2.76 -0.03 4.77
N ARG A 535 2.70 0.24 6.06
CA ARG A 535 1.68 1.06 6.69
C ARG A 535 1.73 2.51 6.23
N ILE A 536 2.95 3.08 6.18
CA ILE A 536 3.22 4.43 5.68
C ILE A 536 3.48 4.30 4.18
N GLN A 537 2.45 4.52 3.38
CA GLN A 537 2.46 4.24 1.95
C GLN A 537 2.69 5.51 1.17
N ARG A 538 3.62 5.48 0.22
CA ARG A 538 3.64 6.51 -0.82
C ARG A 538 2.46 6.27 -1.77
N ARG A 539 1.54 7.22 -1.82
CA ARG A 539 0.34 7.19 -2.66
C ARG A 539 0.40 8.29 -3.70
N VAL A 540 -0.30 8.07 -4.80
CA VAL A 540 -0.38 9.00 -5.91
C VAL A 540 -1.84 9.26 -6.24
N PHE A 541 -2.27 10.50 -6.05
CA PHE A 541 -3.51 10.95 -6.65
C PHE A 541 -3.30 11.23 -8.13
N ARG A 542 -4.10 10.59 -8.97
CA ARG A 542 -4.20 10.88 -10.41
C ARG A 542 -5.54 11.54 -10.70
N LEU A 543 -5.54 12.47 -11.65
CA LEU A 543 -6.80 12.93 -12.22
C LEU A 543 -7.45 11.77 -12.97
N PRO A 544 -8.79 11.66 -12.98
CA PRO A 544 -9.47 10.68 -13.81
C PRO A 544 -9.06 10.85 -15.27
N ASP A 545 -9.23 9.79 -16.07
CA ASP A 545 -9.11 9.85 -17.52
C ASP A 545 -10.47 10.18 -18.17
N GLY A 546 -10.44 10.92 -19.29
CA GLY A 546 -11.60 11.11 -20.17
C GLY A 546 -12.55 12.27 -19.81
N ASP A 547 -13.81 12.17 -20.24
CA ASP A 547 -14.81 13.25 -20.15
C ASP A 547 -15.23 13.59 -18.70
N ALA A 548 -14.85 12.76 -17.72
CA ALA A 548 -15.06 13.01 -16.30
C ALA A 548 -14.09 14.07 -15.74
N THR A 549 -12.99 14.33 -16.44
CA THR A 549 -11.93 15.23 -15.98
C THR A 549 -12.23 16.65 -16.43
N PRO A 550 -12.44 17.59 -15.50
CA PRO A 550 -12.69 18.96 -15.89
C PRO A 550 -11.47 19.55 -16.60
N ASP A 551 -11.68 20.17 -17.77
CA ASP A 551 -10.66 20.91 -18.52
C ASP A 551 -9.86 21.91 -17.65
N LYS A 552 -10.50 22.41 -16.59
CA LYS A 552 -9.91 23.24 -15.53
C LYS A 552 -10.63 22.97 -14.22
N ALA A 553 -9.87 22.64 -13.19
CA ALA A 553 -10.37 22.63 -11.82
C ALA A 553 -9.36 23.24 -10.85
N PHE A 554 -9.88 23.60 -9.69
CA PHE A 554 -9.17 23.89 -8.46
C PHE A 554 -9.18 22.63 -7.60
N PHE A 555 -8.12 22.39 -6.85
CA PHE A 555 -7.98 21.24 -5.97
C PHE A 555 -7.78 21.70 -4.54
N ARG A 556 -8.26 20.92 -3.58
CA ARG A 556 -7.95 21.11 -2.17
C ARG A 556 -7.86 19.80 -1.42
N TRP A 557 -7.03 19.80 -0.41
CA TRP A 557 -7.05 18.81 0.66
C TRP A 557 -8.18 19.13 1.63
N TYR A 558 -8.95 18.12 1.96
CA TYR A 558 -10.07 18.23 2.89
C TYR A 558 -10.05 17.03 3.83
N ILE A 559 -10.35 17.28 5.10
CA ILE A 559 -10.67 16.19 6.03
C ILE A 559 -12.17 16.00 5.99
N SER A 560 -12.60 14.83 5.52
CA SER A 560 -13.98 14.42 5.61
C SER A 560 -14.30 14.04 7.05
N GLU A 561 -15.10 14.86 7.71
CA GLU A 561 -15.72 14.55 9.00
C GLU A 561 -17.02 13.77 8.80
N ASP A 562 -17.49 13.11 9.85
CA ASP A 562 -18.78 12.43 9.92
C ASP A 562 -19.97 13.37 10.19
#